data_AF-A0A8S3Q6X7-F1
#
_entry.id   AF-A0A8S3Q6X7-F1
#
_cell.length_a   1.000
_cell.length_b   1.000
_cell.length_c   1.000
_cell.angle_alpha   90.00
_cell.angle_beta   90.00
_cell.angle_gamma   90.00
#
_symmetry.space_group_name_H-M   'P 1'
#
loop_
_entity.id
_entity.type
_entity.pdbx_description
1 polymer ?
#
loop_
_entity_poly.entity_id
_entity_poly.type
_entity_poly.pdbx_seq_one_letter_code
_entity_poly.pdbx_strand_id
1 'polypeptide(L)'
;MKTYVAFEANENNIHEIPLFFNSSVTKEGKLLNYKPFIFAGITTVKHLTYEVIPGFLKFIAIHEILSEKDADLKYDDVCKFYKNVLVSLPPEWVHFINENINPVSKNFEITADCFSFSVEDKEVPMPQSTRTFYNLLIQLVGKSPVSESYWIEKYPELELSKCYIFSNLYILPGECRELNFQVLHRTLFTKVKLLKCNMTDNDTCPVCAQSREDLEHMFINCVNLSQFTDFFKDFY
;
A
#
# COMPACT_ATOMS: atom_id res chain seq x y z
N MET A 1 38.58 -18.05 -31.09
CA MET A 1 37.31 -17.74 -31.80
C MET A 1 36.18 -18.12 -30.85
N LYS A 2 35.49 -17.17 -30.22
CA LYS A 2 34.29 -17.51 -29.43
C LYS A 2 33.18 -17.73 -30.45
N THR A 3 32.77 -18.97 -30.65
CA THR A 3 31.62 -19.33 -31.47
C THR A 3 30.36 -18.78 -30.79
N TYR A 4 29.75 -17.78 -31.40
CA TYR A 4 28.48 -17.23 -30.95
C TYR A 4 27.34 -18.03 -31.57
N VAL A 5 26.31 -18.31 -30.79
CA VAL A 5 25.13 -19.07 -31.24
C VAL A 5 24.02 -18.06 -31.47
N ALA A 6 23.60 -17.91 -32.72
CA ALA A 6 22.33 -17.28 -33.03
C ALA A 6 21.22 -18.24 -32.57
N PHE A 7 20.34 -17.78 -31.70
CA PHE A 7 19.18 -18.55 -31.30
C PHE A 7 18.02 -18.17 -32.21
N GLU A 8 17.52 -19.15 -32.95
CA GLU A 8 16.26 -19.02 -33.67
C GLU A 8 15.13 -19.07 -32.64
N ALA A 9 14.48 -17.91 -32.48
CA ALA A 9 13.32 -17.79 -31.62
C ALA A 9 12.07 -18.26 -32.34
N ASN A 10 11.27 -19.06 -31.66
CA ASN A 10 9.92 -19.42 -32.03
C ASN A 10 9.01 -19.28 -30.80
N GLU A 11 7.70 -19.30 -31.04
CA GLU A 11 6.67 -19.11 -30.02
C GLU A 11 6.81 -20.06 -28.80
N ASN A 12 7.47 -21.21 -28.98
CA ASN A 12 7.64 -22.22 -27.94
C ASN A 12 8.93 -22.08 -27.14
N ASN A 13 9.93 -21.31 -27.61
CA ASN A 13 11.25 -21.24 -26.99
C ASN A 13 11.69 -19.83 -26.57
N ILE A 14 10.99 -18.77 -26.98
CA ILE A 14 11.36 -17.35 -26.70
C ILE A 14 11.74 -17.12 -25.23
N HIS A 15 10.98 -17.69 -24.29
CA HIS A 15 11.20 -17.52 -22.85
C HIS A 15 12.48 -18.22 -22.34
N GLU A 16 12.92 -19.31 -22.97
CA GLU A 16 14.12 -20.05 -22.57
C GLU A 16 15.40 -19.51 -23.20
N ILE A 17 15.29 -18.52 -24.11
CA ILE A 17 16.45 -17.94 -24.78
C ILE A 17 17.33 -17.19 -23.77
N PRO A 18 18.65 -17.38 -23.79
CA PRO A 18 19.58 -16.65 -22.93
C PRO A 18 19.66 -15.17 -23.30
N LEU A 19 19.70 -14.31 -22.29
CA LEU A 19 19.87 -12.86 -22.43
C LEU A 19 21.31 -12.47 -22.74
N PHE A 20 22.26 -13.15 -22.11
CA PHE A 20 23.68 -12.81 -22.21
C PHE A 20 24.37 -13.65 -23.28
N PHE A 21 25.36 -13.04 -23.93
CA PHE A 21 26.16 -13.68 -25.00
C PHE A 21 25.34 -14.20 -26.19
N ASN A 22 24.13 -13.67 -26.39
CA ASN A 22 23.26 -13.98 -27.49
C ASN A 22 23.35 -12.92 -28.60
N SER A 23 23.67 -13.33 -29.83
CA SER A 23 23.76 -12.41 -30.96
C SER A 23 22.41 -11.82 -31.39
N SER A 24 21.30 -12.48 -31.03
CA SER A 24 19.94 -11.98 -31.28
C SER A 24 19.52 -10.89 -30.28
N VAL A 25 20.22 -10.77 -29.14
CA VAL A 25 19.97 -9.75 -28.12
C VAL A 25 21.21 -8.84 -28.02
N THR A 26 21.26 -7.85 -28.91
CA THR A 26 22.40 -6.92 -28.98
C THR A 26 21.94 -5.47 -28.95
N LYS A 27 22.74 -4.62 -28.30
CA LYS A 27 22.61 -3.17 -28.39
C LYS A 27 23.73 -2.63 -29.26
N GLU A 28 23.41 -1.99 -30.38
CA GLU A 28 24.42 -1.40 -31.28
C GLU A 28 25.50 -2.42 -31.71
N GLY A 29 25.12 -3.68 -31.87
CA GLY A 29 26.04 -4.79 -32.22
C GLY A 29 26.94 -5.28 -31.07
N LYS A 30 26.76 -4.77 -29.84
CA LYS A 30 27.44 -5.27 -28.63
C LYS A 30 26.53 -6.19 -27.83
N LEU A 31 27.12 -7.26 -27.31
CA LEU A 31 26.45 -8.23 -26.45
C LEU A 31 26.19 -7.61 -25.07
N LEU A 32 25.04 -7.94 -24.50
CA LEU A 32 24.73 -7.61 -23.12
C LEU A 32 25.61 -8.42 -22.18
N ASN A 33 26.15 -7.75 -21.17
CA ASN A 33 26.85 -8.37 -20.06
C ASN A 33 26.65 -7.51 -18.81
N TYR A 34 26.04 -8.09 -17.78
CA TYR A 34 25.89 -7.44 -16.49
C TYR A 34 25.93 -8.47 -15.38
N LYS A 35 27.05 -8.46 -14.66
CA LYS A 35 27.35 -9.43 -13.60
C LYS A 35 26.25 -9.52 -12.54
N PRO A 36 25.65 -8.42 -12.04
CA PRO A 36 24.62 -8.51 -11.01
C PRO A 36 23.40 -9.35 -11.43
N PHE A 37 22.94 -9.22 -12.68
CA PHE A 37 21.85 -10.06 -13.18
C PHE A 37 22.24 -11.54 -13.25
N ILE A 38 23.45 -11.83 -13.73
CA ILE A 38 23.96 -13.21 -13.81
C ILE A 38 24.05 -13.81 -12.40
N PHE A 39 24.59 -13.07 -11.42
CA PHE A 39 24.70 -13.51 -10.04
C PHE A 39 23.34 -13.69 -9.35
N ALA A 40 22.35 -12.87 -9.70
CA ALA A 40 20.98 -13.02 -9.23
C ALA A 40 20.20 -14.13 -9.95
N GLY A 41 20.80 -14.81 -10.93
CA GLY A 41 20.16 -15.89 -11.68
C GLY A 41 19.26 -15.43 -12.84
N ILE A 42 19.20 -14.12 -13.12
CA ILE A 42 18.41 -13.54 -14.22
C ILE A 42 19.17 -13.75 -15.54
N THR A 43 19.09 -14.96 -16.10
CA THR A 43 19.90 -15.38 -17.25
C THR A 43 19.16 -15.52 -18.58
N THR A 44 17.84 -15.73 -18.56
CA THR A 44 17.00 -15.99 -19.74
C THR A 44 15.83 -15.01 -19.78
N VAL A 45 15.16 -14.92 -20.94
CA VAL A 45 14.02 -14.01 -21.15
C VAL A 45 12.90 -14.28 -20.14
N LYS A 46 12.66 -15.54 -19.74
CA LYS A 46 11.62 -15.88 -18.76
C LYS A 46 11.77 -15.15 -17.42
N HIS A 47 13.00 -14.90 -16.98
CA HIS A 47 13.27 -14.22 -15.72
C HIS A 47 12.95 -12.72 -15.78
N LEU A 48 12.64 -12.18 -16.96
CA LEU A 48 12.19 -10.80 -17.14
C LEU A 48 10.68 -10.70 -17.36
N THR A 49 9.98 -11.82 -17.55
CA THR A 49 8.56 -11.85 -17.88
C THR A 49 7.73 -12.35 -16.69
N TYR A 50 6.48 -11.93 -16.63
CA TYR A 50 5.53 -12.55 -15.70
C TYR A 50 5.26 -14.01 -16.11
N GLU A 51 5.06 -14.89 -15.12
CA GLU A 51 4.73 -16.29 -15.38
C GLU A 51 3.27 -16.49 -15.80
N VAL A 52 2.37 -15.68 -15.21
CA VAL A 52 0.92 -15.91 -15.23
C VAL A 52 0.13 -14.85 -16.00
N ILE A 53 0.74 -13.71 -16.30
CA ILE A 53 0.15 -12.66 -17.13
C ILE A 53 1.11 -12.31 -18.27
N PRO A 54 0.63 -11.76 -19.40
CA PRO A 54 1.52 -11.26 -20.45
C PRO A 54 2.38 -10.08 -19.96
N GLY A 55 3.54 -9.93 -20.57
CA GLY A 55 4.41 -8.78 -20.40
C GLY A 55 5.62 -8.96 -19.47
N PHE A 56 6.38 -7.88 -19.33
CA PHE A 56 7.62 -7.83 -18.57
C PHE A 56 7.41 -7.38 -17.13
N LEU A 57 8.22 -7.93 -16.22
CA LEU A 57 8.29 -7.48 -14.84
C LEU A 57 8.56 -5.97 -14.79
N LYS A 58 7.89 -5.28 -13.86
CA LYS A 58 8.20 -3.87 -13.59
C LYS A 58 9.62 -3.76 -13.05
N PHE A 59 10.28 -2.66 -13.37
CA PHE A 59 11.64 -2.37 -12.92
C PHE A 59 11.84 -2.55 -11.39
N ILE A 60 10.83 -2.15 -10.59
CA ILE A 60 10.88 -2.29 -9.13
C ILE A 60 11.08 -3.75 -8.70
N ALA A 61 10.36 -4.69 -9.33
CA ALA A 61 10.50 -6.12 -9.02
C ALA A 61 11.90 -6.64 -9.36
N ILE A 62 12.47 -6.22 -10.50
CA ILE A 62 13.84 -6.57 -10.88
C ILE A 62 14.85 -6.00 -9.89
N HIS A 63 14.66 -4.75 -9.46
CA HIS A 63 15.52 -4.11 -8.47
C HIS A 63 15.47 -4.82 -7.12
N GLU A 64 14.29 -5.26 -6.66
CA GLU A 64 14.13 -6.03 -5.43
C GLU A 64 14.88 -7.36 -5.48
N ILE A 65 14.72 -8.13 -6.56
CA ILE A 65 15.43 -9.41 -6.78
C ILE A 65 16.94 -9.23 -6.69
N LEU A 66 17.45 -8.14 -7.29
CA LEU A 66 18.87 -7.83 -7.29
C LEU A 66 19.37 -7.36 -5.91
N SER A 67 18.59 -6.49 -5.25
CA SER A 67 18.94 -5.92 -3.95
C SER A 67 19.00 -6.98 -2.85
N GLU A 68 18.25 -8.09 -2.99
CA GLU A 68 18.31 -9.23 -2.08
C GLU A 68 19.68 -9.94 -2.13
N LYS A 69 20.36 -9.90 -3.29
CA LYS A 69 21.67 -10.54 -3.48
C LYS A 69 22.84 -9.58 -3.31
N ASP A 70 22.65 -8.31 -3.59
CA ASP A 70 23.67 -7.27 -3.45
C ASP A 70 23.02 -5.92 -3.09
N ALA A 71 23.11 -5.56 -1.80
CA ALA A 71 22.49 -4.36 -1.25
C ALA A 71 23.19 -3.05 -1.68
N ASP A 72 24.42 -3.13 -2.18
CA ASP A 72 25.22 -1.95 -2.57
C ASP A 72 24.96 -1.52 -4.02
N LEU A 73 24.02 -2.17 -4.72
CA LEU A 73 23.66 -1.85 -6.09
C LEU A 73 23.01 -0.46 -6.20
N LYS A 74 23.55 0.36 -7.09
CA LYS A 74 22.99 1.68 -7.40
C LYS A 74 21.74 1.55 -8.27
N TYR A 75 20.62 2.04 -7.76
CA TYR A 75 19.32 2.09 -8.43
C TYR A 75 19.41 2.59 -9.89
N ASP A 76 20.13 3.69 -10.11
CA ASP A 76 20.27 4.31 -11.44
C ASP A 76 20.99 3.42 -12.45
N ASP A 77 22.00 2.67 -12.01
CA ASP A 77 22.77 1.78 -12.89
C ASP A 77 21.93 0.58 -13.30
N VAL A 78 21.17 0.01 -12.36
CA VAL A 78 20.20 -1.06 -12.63
C VAL A 78 19.11 -0.57 -13.57
N CYS A 79 18.56 0.64 -13.35
CA CYS A 79 17.51 1.22 -14.18
C CYS A 79 17.97 1.44 -15.63
N LYS A 80 19.17 2.02 -15.80
CA LYS A 80 19.78 2.18 -17.13
C LYS A 80 20.01 0.84 -17.80
N PHE A 81 20.55 -0.14 -17.07
CA PHE A 81 20.81 -1.45 -17.63
C PHE A 81 19.51 -2.16 -18.03
N TYR A 82 18.49 -2.17 -17.17
CA TYR A 82 17.21 -2.80 -17.46
C TYR A 82 16.53 -2.21 -18.71
N LYS A 83 16.51 -0.88 -18.84
CA LYS A 83 16.04 -0.21 -20.06
C LYS A 83 16.84 -0.63 -21.28
N ASN A 84 18.17 -0.75 -21.14
CA ASN A 84 19.03 -1.22 -22.24
C ASN A 84 18.70 -2.65 -22.65
N VAL A 85 18.44 -3.56 -21.70
CA VAL A 85 18.03 -4.94 -21.99
C VAL A 85 16.76 -4.95 -22.83
N LEU A 86 15.72 -4.22 -22.39
CA LEU A 86 14.44 -4.19 -23.10
C LEU A 86 14.56 -3.63 -24.53
N VAL A 87 15.40 -2.63 -24.75
CA VAL A 87 15.67 -2.07 -26.09
C VAL A 87 16.50 -3.00 -26.97
N SER A 88 17.29 -3.89 -26.37
CA SER A 88 18.14 -4.84 -27.10
C SER A 88 17.39 -6.08 -27.58
N LEU A 89 16.16 -6.29 -27.08
CA LEU A 89 15.33 -7.42 -27.51
C LEU A 89 14.73 -7.11 -28.89
N PRO A 90 14.64 -8.12 -29.78
CA PRO A 90 13.93 -7.98 -31.04
C PRO A 90 12.48 -7.50 -30.82
N PRO A 91 11.98 -6.54 -31.63
CA PRO A 91 10.61 -6.05 -31.51
C PRO A 91 9.54 -7.14 -31.59
N GLU A 92 9.80 -8.17 -32.40
CA GLU A 92 8.93 -9.35 -32.55
C GLU A 92 8.75 -10.10 -31.23
N TRP A 93 9.81 -10.23 -30.42
CA TRP A 93 9.73 -10.90 -29.11
C TRP A 93 8.97 -10.04 -28.11
N VAL A 94 9.23 -8.74 -28.12
CA VAL A 94 8.54 -7.79 -27.23
C VAL A 94 7.04 -7.80 -27.51
N HIS A 95 6.65 -7.81 -28.77
CA HIS A 95 5.24 -7.93 -29.17
C HIS A 95 4.64 -9.26 -28.71
N PHE A 96 5.30 -10.38 -29.02
CA PHE A 96 4.85 -11.71 -28.61
C PHE A 96 4.66 -11.83 -27.09
N ILE A 97 5.62 -11.35 -26.29
CA ILE A 97 5.60 -11.43 -24.82
C ILE A 97 4.48 -10.56 -24.23
N ASN A 98 4.18 -9.42 -24.83
CA ASN A 98 3.13 -8.53 -24.33
C ASN A 98 1.72 -9.03 -24.68
N GLU A 99 1.57 -9.84 -25.73
CA GLU A 99 0.26 -10.35 -26.17
C GLU A 99 -0.03 -11.78 -25.69
N ASN A 100 1.02 -12.60 -25.47
CA ASN A 100 0.87 -14.01 -25.17
C ASN A 100 1.32 -14.33 -23.75
N ILE A 101 0.56 -15.20 -23.08
CA ILE A 101 0.93 -15.76 -21.79
C ILE A 101 2.03 -16.81 -22.00
N ASN A 102 3.04 -16.82 -21.13
CA ASN A 102 4.16 -17.74 -21.18
C ASN A 102 3.68 -19.20 -21.29
N PRO A 103 4.13 -20.00 -22.29
CA PRO A 103 3.64 -21.36 -22.52
C PRO A 103 3.84 -22.32 -21.35
N VAL A 104 4.76 -22.05 -20.41
CA VAL A 104 4.89 -22.84 -19.16
C VAL A 104 3.61 -22.80 -18.33
N SER A 105 2.85 -21.70 -18.42
CA SER A 105 1.54 -21.56 -17.79
C SER A 105 0.39 -22.16 -18.58
N LYS A 106 0.54 -22.57 -19.85
CA LYS A 106 -0.56 -23.22 -20.59
C LYS A 106 -0.99 -24.56 -19.98
N ASN A 107 -0.12 -25.18 -19.17
CA ASN A 107 -0.45 -26.39 -18.40
C ASN A 107 -1.08 -26.09 -17.03
N PHE A 108 -1.11 -24.82 -16.61
CA PHE A 108 -1.88 -24.34 -15.47
C PHE A 108 -3.04 -23.54 -16.04
N GLU A 109 -4.23 -24.15 -16.15
CA GLU A 109 -5.45 -23.36 -16.30
C GLU A 109 -5.60 -22.52 -15.03
N ILE A 110 -5.01 -21.33 -15.01
CA ILE A 110 -5.25 -20.33 -13.98
C ILE A 110 -6.62 -19.77 -14.30
N THR A 111 -7.66 -20.48 -13.88
CA THR A 111 -8.99 -19.91 -13.82
C THR A 111 -8.98 -18.84 -12.72
N ALA A 112 -9.85 -17.85 -12.82
CA ALA A 112 -10.03 -16.82 -11.79
C ALA A 112 -10.35 -17.42 -10.39
N ASP A 113 -10.64 -18.71 -10.35
CA ASP A 113 -10.95 -19.51 -9.17
C ASP A 113 -9.69 -20.07 -8.47
N CYS A 114 -8.49 -19.92 -9.05
CA CYS A 114 -7.25 -20.50 -8.48
C CYS A 114 -6.75 -19.82 -7.20
N PHE A 115 -7.31 -18.68 -6.81
CA PHE A 115 -6.96 -18.01 -5.56
C PHE A 115 -8.23 -17.56 -4.84
N SER A 116 -8.71 -18.37 -3.89
CA SER A 116 -9.74 -17.96 -2.94
C SER A 116 -9.09 -17.68 -1.59
N PHE A 117 -9.53 -16.61 -0.92
CA PHE A 117 -9.23 -16.44 0.50
C PHE A 117 -10.36 -17.07 1.31
N SER A 118 -10.01 -17.99 2.21
CA SER A 118 -10.94 -18.44 3.24
C SER A 118 -10.82 -17.49 4.43
N VAL A 119 -11.88 -16.74 4.71
CA VAL A 119 -11.96 -15.92 5.92
C VAL A 119 -13.21 -16.35 6.68
N GLU A 120 -13.01 -16.91 7.87
CA GLU A 120 -14.11 -17.37 8.74
C GLU A 120 -15.14 -18.22 7.97
N ASP A 121 -14.65 -19.24 7.26
CA ASP A 121 -15.44 -20.18 6.45
C ASP A 121 -16.19 -19.60 5.23
N LYS A 122 -15.86 -18.36 4.82
CA LYS A 122 -16.34 -17.77 3.57
C LYS A 122 -15.23 -17.71 2.53
N GLU A 123 -15.50 -18.23 1.33
CA GLU A 123 -14.63 -18.03 0.18
C GLU A 123 -14.89 -16.65 -0.44
N VAL A 124 -13.84 -15.84 -0.51
CA VAL A 124 -13.86 -14.54 -1.19
C VAL A 124 -12.97 -14.63 -2.43
N PRO A 125 -13.46 -14.22 -3.62
CA PRO A 125 -12.65 -14.22 -4.83
C PRO A 125 -11.45 -13.27 -4.71
N MET A 126 -10.33 -13.65 -5.33
CA MET A 126 -9.10 -12.84 -5.32
C MET A 126 -9.38 -11.40 -5.79
N PRO A 127 -9.03 -10.38 -5.00
CA PRO A 127 -9.25 -9.01 -5.43
C PRO A 127 -8.35 -8.65 -6.61
N GLN A 128 -8.92 -8.03 -7.64
CA GLN A 128 -8.20 -7.64 -8.86
C GLN A 128 -7.16 -6.52 -8.66
N SER A 129 -7.11 -5.91 -7.48
CA SER A 129 -6.12 -4.87 -7.15
C SER A 129 -5.70 -4.92 -5.69
N THR A 130 -4.48 -4.48 -5.42
CA THR A 130 -3.95 -4.34 -4.05
C THR A 130 -4.81 -3.43 -3.19
N ARG A 131 -5.44 -2.39 -3.78
CA ARG A 131 -6.37 -1.51 -3.06
C ARG A 131 -7.63 -2.25 -2.61
N THR A 132 -8.21 -3.05 -3.51
CA THR A 132 -9.39 -3.86 -3.19
C THR A 132 -9.06 -4.90 -2.12
N PHE A 133 -7.89 -5.53 -2.22
CA PHE A 133 -7.41 -6.47 -1.20
C PHE A 133 -7.18 -5.81 0.16
N TYR A 134 -6.52 -4.66 0.18
CA TYR A 134 -6.31 -3.90 1.42
C TYR A 134 -7.62 -3.48 2.08
N ASN A 135 -8.59 -2.98 1.30
CA ASN A 135 -9.91 -2.63 1.82
C ASN A 135 -10.66 -3.86 2.37
N LEU A 136 -10.54 -5.01 1.70
CA LEU A 136 -11.11 -6.27 2.18
C LEU A 136 -10.50 -6.66 3.54
N LEU A 137 -9.17 -6.57 3.68
CA LEU A 137 -8.50 -6.82 4.96
C LEU A 137 -8.97 -5.86 6.06
N ILE A 138 -9.14 -4.58 5.76
CA ILE A 138 -9.71 -3.61 6.72
C ILE A 138 -11.12 -4.03 7.13
N GLN A 139 -11.97 -4.49 6.22
CA GLN A 139 -13.33 -4.90 6.57
C GLN A 139 -13.37 -6.15 7.45
N LEU A 140 -12.47 -7.10 7.20
CA LEU A 140 -12.43 -8.37 7.90
C LEU A 140 -11.75 -8.28 9.26
N VAL A 141 -10.66 -7.51 9.36
CA VAL A 141 -9.83 -7.40 10.58
C VAL A 141 -10.16 -6.14 11.37
N GLY A 142 -10.74 -5.13 10.71
CA GLY A 142 -11.02 -3.84 11.30
C GLY A 142 -12.00 -3.95 12.46
N LYS A 143 -11.52 -3.54 13.64
CA LYS A 143 -12.36 -3.39 14.82
C LYS A 143 -12.84 -1.94 14.89
N SER A 144 -14.13 -1.76 15.07
CA SER A 144 -14.69 -0.45 15.39
C SER A 144 -14.06 0.07 16.70
N PRO A 145 -13.69 1.38 16.77
CA PRO A 145 -13.22 1.99 18.00
C PRO A 145 -14.21 1.85 19.15
N VAL A 146 -13.70 1.50 20.34
CA VAL A 146 -14.52 1.36 21.57
C VAL A 146 -15.24 2.67 21.93
N SER A 147 -14.74 3.82 21.47
CA SER A 147 -15.39 5.11 21.68
C SER A 147 -16.71 5.26 20.91
N GLU A 148 -16.94 4.51 19.84
CA GLU A 148 -18.16 4.63 19.03
C GLU A 148 -19.41 4.28 19.85
N SER A 149 -19.36 3.23 20.66
CA SER A 149 -20.49 2.85 21.51
C SER A 149 -20.86 3.97 22.50
N TYR A 150 -19.86 4.67 23.05
CA TYR A 150 -20.10 5.81 23.93
C TYR A 150 -20.81 6.96 23.19
N TRP A 151 -20.37 7.29 21.98
CA TRP A 151 -20.97 8.39 21.23
C TRP A 151 -22.36 8.05 20.71
N ILE A 152 -22.60 6.82 20.27
CA ILE A 152 -23.92 6.36 19.83
C ILE A 152 -24.91 6.34 21.00
N GLU A 153 -24.48 5.88 22.18
CA GLU A 153 -25.31 5.89 23.38
C GLU A 153 -25.68 7.32 23.80
N LYS A 154 -24.73 8.25 23.70
CA LYS A 154 -24.90 9.62 24.18
C LYS A 154 -25.60 10.54 23.18
N TYR A 155 -25.34 10.36 21.87
CA TYR A 155 -25.92 11.12 20.77
C TYR A 155 -26.36 10.16 19.65
N PRO A 156 -27.53 9.49 19.79
CA PRO A 156 -28.01 8.50 18.84
C PRO A 156 -28.21 9.04 17.41
N GLU A 157 -28.49 10.33 17.27
CA GLU A 157 -28.64 11.03 16.00
C GLU A 157 -27.32 11.37 15.30
N LEU A 158 -26.18 11.15 15.96
CA LEU A 158 -24.88 11.51 15.43
C LEU A 158 -24.40 10.51 14.37
N GLU A 159 -24.22 11.00 13.14
CA GLU A 159 -23.57 10.22 12.07
C GLU A 159 -22.05 10.17 12.26
N LEU A 160 -21.56 9.23 13.06
CA LEU A 160 -20.13 9.07 13.36
C LEU A 160 -19.24 8.93 12.12
N SER A 161 -19.73 8.27 11.07
CA SER A 161 -19.00 8.13 9.81
C SER A 161 -18.66 9.49 9.18
N LYS A 162 -19.61 10.44 9.20
CA LYS A 162 -19.38 11.82 8.77
C LYS A 162 -18.40 12.51 9.70
N CYS A 163 -18.51 12.33 11.02
CA CYS A 163 -17.56 12.90 11.97
C CYS A 163 -16.11 12.48 11.68
N TYR A 164 -15.86 11.20 11.40
CA TYR A 164 -14.52 10.72 11.02
C TYR A 164 -14.03 11.33 9.70
N ILE A 165 -14.91 11.44 8.69
CA ILE A 165 -14.55 12.09 7.42
C ILE A 165 -14.19 13.56 7.65
N PHE A 166 -15.04 14.31 8.36
CA PHE A 166 -14.80 15.72 8.67
C PHE A 166 -13.53 15.93 9.49
N SER A 167 -13.24 15.02 10.43
CA SER A 167 -12.05 15.09 11.28
C SER A 167 -10.73 15.00 10.51
N ASN A 168 -10.75 14.42 9.29
CA ASN A 168 -9.56 14.15 8.50
C ASN A 168 -9.53 14.93 7.16
N LEU A 169 -10.31 16.00 7.03
CA LEU A 169 -10.26 16.83 5.84
C LEU A 169 -8.89 17.52 5.71
N TYR A 170 -8.36 17.53 4.49
CA TYR A 170 -7.05 18.15 4.20
C TYR A 170 -7.03 19.65 4.48
N ILE A 171 -8.19 20.32 4.44
CA ILE A 171 -8.36 21.74 4.72
C ILE A 171 -8.10 22.09 6.19
N LEU A 172 -8.22 21.12 7.10
CA LEU A 172 -7.96 21.35 8.51
C LEU A 172 -6.46 21.37 8.79
N PRO A 173 -5.97 22.32 9.61
CA PRO A 173 -4.62 22.27 10.16
C PRO A 173 -4.35 20.94 10.89
N GLY A 174 -3.09 20.54 10.96
CA GLY A 174 -2.69 19.27 11.57
C GLY A 174 -3.13 19.16 13.03
N GLU A 175 -3.03 20.26 13.76
CA GLU A 175 -3.42 20.38 15.16
C GLU A 175 -4.93 20.22 15.35
N CYS A 176 -5.74 20.75 14.43
CA CYS A 176 -7.19 20.57 14.45
C CYS A 176 -7.57 19.11 14.14
N ARG A 177 -6.89 18.47 13.19
CA ARG A 177 -7.11 17.05 12.90
C ARG A 177 -6.76 16.16 14.09
N GLU A 178 -5.63 16.45 14.75
CA GLU A 178 -5.22 15.75 15.97
C GLU A 178 -6.24 15.92 17.09
N LEU A 179 -6.69 17.16 17.34
CA LEU A 179 -7.71 17.42 18.35
C LEU A 179 -9.01 16.67 18.04
N ASN A 180 -9.49 16.72 16.80
CA ASN A 180 -10.69 16.00 16.38
C ASN A 180 -10.54 14.48 16.56
N PHE A 181 -9.39 13.93 16.18
CA PHE A 181 -9.05 12.53 16.42
C PHE A 181 -9.15 12.19 17.91
N GLN A 182 -8.55 13.03 18.76
CA GLN A 182 -8.53 12.80 20.20
C GLN A 182 -9.91 12.93 20.86
N VAL A 183 -10.77 13.80 20.34
CA VAL A 183 -12.17 13.91 20.77
C VAL A 183 -12.93 12.64 20.36
N LEU A 184 -12.93 12.27 19.07
CA LEU A 184 -13.69 11.11 18.56
C LEU A 184 -13.25 9.79 19.21
N HIS A 185 -11.96 9.60 19.44
CA HIS A 185 -11.43 8.41 20.11
C HIS A 185 -11.47 8.50 21.63
N ARG A 186 -11.94 9.63 22.17
CA ARG A 186 -11.94 9.95 23.60
C ARG A 186 -10.57 9.67 24.21
N THR A 187 -9.49 10.14 23.59
CA THR A 187 -8.11 10.03 24.11
C THR A 187 -7.62 11.32 24.73
N LEU A 188 -8.23 12.47 24.43
CA LEU A 188 -7.87 13.76 25.03
C LEU A 188 -7.94 13.71 26.57
N PHE A 189 -6.88 14.19 27.23
CA PHE A 189 -6.78 14.18 28.69
C PHE A 189 -7.66 15.26 29.29
N THR A 190 -8.63 14.85 30.10
CA THR A 190 -9.43 15.74 30.94
C THR A 190 -9.07 15.50 32.41
N LYS A 191 -9.43 16.42 33.32
CA LYS A 191 -9.17 16.22 34.77
C LYS A 191 -9.73 14.91 35.31
N VAL A 192 -10.88 14.46 34.80
CA VAL A 192 -11.43 13.13 35.14
C VAL A 192 -10.46 12.00 34.84
N LYS A 193 -9.77 12.05 33.70
CA LYS A 193 -8.79 11.02 33.35
C LYS A 193 -7.51 11.18 34.14
N LEU A 194 -7.06 12.43 34.35
CA LEU A 194 -5.87 12.70 35.13
C LEU A 194 -6.03 12.22 36.59
N LEU A 195 -7.20 12.40 37.19
CA LEU A 195 -7.54 11.84 38.50
C LEU A 195 -7.45 10.31 38.50
N LYS A 196 -8.03 9.65 37.49
CA LYS A 196 -7.94 8.17 37.35
C LYS A 196 -6.50 7.66 37.18
N CYS A 197 -5.61 8.49 36.62
CA CYS A 197 -4.20 8.20 36.48
C CYS A 197 -3.36 8.63 37.70
N ASN A 198 -3.99 9.09 38.80
CA ASN A 198 -3.32 9.63 39.99
C ASN A 198 -2.34 10.79 39.67
N MET A 199 -2.65 11.59 38.64
CA MET A 199 -1.85 12.76 38.25
C MET A 199 -2.41 14.07 38.83
N THR A 200 -3.65 14.06 39.34
CA THR A 200 -4.29 15.20 40.00
C THR A 200 -5.10 14.74 41.20
N ASP A 201 -5.26 15.61 42.20
CA ASP A 201 -5.99 15.29 43.43
C ASP A 201 -7.52 15.39 43.31
N ASN A 202 -8.01 16.08 42.27
CA ASN A 202 -9.43 16.22 41.98
C ASN A 202 -9.70 16.20 40.47
N ASP A 203 -10.98 16.06 40.11
CA ASP A 203 -11.47 16.09 38.74
C ASP A 203 -12.22 17.38 38.36
N THR A 204 -12.06 18.44 39.17
CA THR A 204 -12.75 19.71 38.98
C THR A 204 -12.13 20.50 37.84
N CYS A 205 -12.97 21.15 37.02
CA CYS A 205 -12.53 22.00 35.93
C CYS A 205 -11.64 23.15 36.42
N PRO A 206 -10.47 23.38 35.81
CA PRO A 206 -9.57 24.46 36.18
C PRO A 206 -10.09 25.83 35.75
N VAL A 207 -11.07 25.87 34.85
CA VAL A 207 -11.63 27.13 34.32
C VAL A 207 -12.81 27.61 35.18
N CYS A 208 -13.79 26.74 35.44
CA CYS A 208 -14.98 27.13 36.23
C CYS A 208 -14.86 26.80 37.72
N ALA A 209 -14.01 25.85 38.11
CA ALA A 209 -13.86 25.33 39.47
C ALA A 209 -15.16 24.82 40.14
N GLN A 210 -16.25 24.64 39.37
CA GLN A 210 -17.58 24.33 39.89
C GLN A 210 -18.00 22.89 39.63
N SER A 211 -17.60 22.33 38.48
CA SER A 211 -18.05 21.01 38.05
C SER A 211 -16.89 20.17 37.54
N ARG A 212 -17.18 18.88 37.39
CA ARG A 212 -16.26 17.86 36.90
C ARG A 212 -15.90 18.12 35.44
N GLU A 213 -14.62 18.09 35.10
CA GLU A 213 -14.16 18.28 33.72
C GLU A 213 -14.03 16.95 32.96
N ASP A 214 -15.10 16.62 32.27
CA ASP A 214 -15.07 15.68 31.15
C ASP A 214 -15.04 16.43 29.81
N LEU A 215 -15.03 15.69 28.69
CA LEU A 215 -14.97 16.27 27.35
C LEU A 215 -16.13 17.21 27.07
N GLU A 216 -17.32 16.88 27.55
CA GLU A 216 -18.52 17.67 27.28
C GLU A 216 -18.50 18.96 28.10
N HIS A 217 -18.08 18.90 29.36
CA HIS A 217 -17.88 20.10 30.16
C HIS A 217 -16.84 21.02 29.51
N MET A 218 -15.72 20.49 29.06
CA MET A 218 -14.64 21.28 28.51
C MET A 218 -15.02 22.01 27.21
N PHE A 219 -15.86 21.41 26.34
CA PHE A 219 -16.22 22.00 25.04
C PHE A 219 -17.62 22.62 24.97
N ILE A 220 -18.55 22.24 25.84
CA ILE A 220 -19.97 22.59 25.69
C ILE A 220 -20.54 23.21 26.98
N ASN A 221 -20.31 22.57 28.13
CA ASN A 221 -21.07 22.88 29.35
C ASN A 221 -20.33 23.80 30.35
N CYS A 222 -19.11 24.26 30.05
CA CYS A 222 -18.38 25.14 30.95
C CYS A 222 -18.95 26.55 30.93
N VAL A 223 -19.50 26.99 32.07
CA VAL A 223 -20.12 28.32 32.25
C VAL A 223 -19.16 29.47 31.89
N ASN A 224 -17.88 29.32 32.24
CA ASN A 224 -16.87 30.35 31.95
C ASN A 224 -16.40 30.33 30.48
N LEU A 225 -16.75 29.29 29.71
CA LEU A 225 -16.49 29.19 28.27
C LEU A 225 -17.78 29.39 27.44
N SER A 226 -18.93 29.66 28.08
CA SER A 226 -20.22 29.76 27.40
C SER A 226 -20.21 30.81 26.30
N GLN A 227 -19.64 31.99 26.56
CA GLN A 227 -19.51 33.07 25.58
C GLN A 227 -18.72 32.66 24.34
N PHE A 228 -17.64 31.88 24.53
CA PHE A 228 -16.86 31.33 23.42
C PHE A 228 -17.69 30.30 22.66
N THR A 229 -18.35 29.37 23.35
CA THR A 229 -19.17 28.35 22.70
C THR A 229 -20.37 28.94 21.94
N ASP A 230 -20.99 29.99 22.49
CA ASP A 230 -22.13 30.67 21.86
C ASP A 230 -21.69 31.43 20.60
N PHE A 231 -20.50 32.04 20.62
CA PHE A 231 -19.93 32.62 19.41
C PHE A 231 -19.84 31.61 18.25
N PHE A 232 -19.48 30.35 18.50
CA PHE A 232 -19.41 29.34 17.44
C PHE A 232 -20.76 28.80 17.00
N LYS A 233 -21.79 28.83 17.87
CA LYS A 233 -23.16 28.45 17.49
C LYS A 233 -23.74 29.39 16.45
N ASP A 234 -23.32 30.65 16.43
CA ASP A 234 -23.82 31.64 15.46
C ASP A 234 -23.25 31.43 14.03
N PHE A 235 -22.22 30.61 13.86
CA PHE A 235 -21.59 30.35 12.55
C PHE A 235 -22.12 29.09 11.84
N TYR A 236 -22.99 28.28 12.48
CA TYR A 236 -23.51 27.01 11.95
C TYR A 236 -25.00 26.83 12.21
#